data_AF-A0A1D3P2T3-F1
#
_entry.id   AF-A0A1D3P2T3-F1
#
_cell.length_a   1.000
_cell.length_b   1.000
_cell.length_c   1.000
_cell.angle_alpha   90.00
_cell.angle_beta   90.00
_cell.angle_gamma   90.00
#
_symmetry.space_group_name_H-M   'P 1'
#
loop_
_entity.id
_entity.type
_entity.pdbx_description
1 polymer ?
#
loop_
_entity_poly.entity_id
_entity_poly.type
_entity_poly.pdbx_seq_one_letter_code
_entity_poly.pdbx_strand_id
1 'polypeptide(L)' 'MGIPSIEGYINDDKDLWFDASISTTENFEDKFSRSGELGKLIKDPEKSVFEIEEEEKRKSSNVKN' A
#
# COMPACT_ATOMS: atom_id res chain seq x y z
N MET A 1 -8.06 -16.38 -17.01
CA MET A 1 -7.29 -15.13 -16.96
C MET A 1 -6.86 -14.95 -15.51
N GLY A 2 -5.57 -14.77 -15.22
CA GLY A 2 -5.07 -14.61 -13.84
C GLY A 2 -5.39 -13.23 -13.25
N ILE A 3 -5.26 -13.10 -11.93
CA ILE A 3 -5.36 -11.82 -11.22
C ILE A 3 -4.13 -10.96 -11.57
N PRO A 4 -4.28 -9.72 -12.03
CA PRO A 4 -3.15 -8.83 -12.27
C PRO A 4 -2.33 -8.60 -10.99
N SER A 5 -1.01 -8.69 -11.08
CA SER A 5 -0.08 -8.38 -10.00
C SER A 5 1.01 -7.42 -10.46
N ILE A 6 1.57 -6.67 -9.51
CA ILE A 6 2.76 -5.85 -9.66
C ILE A 6 3.80 -6.28 -8.63
N GLU A 7 4.99 -6.59 -9.13
CA GLU A 7 6.15 -6.94 -8.33
C GLU A 7 7.24 -5.90 -8.52
N GLY A 8 7.97 -5.57 -7.47
CA GLY A 8 9.01 -4.57 -7.54
C GLY A 8 9.85 -4.46 -6.27
N TYR A 9 10.79 -3.53 -6.29
CA TYR A 9 11.62 -3.16 -5.16
C TYR A 9 11.86 -1.65 -5.18
N ILE A 10 12.21 -1.09 -4.02
CA ILE A 10 12.39 0.36 -3.84
C ILE A 10 13.84 0.69 -3.49
N ASN A 11 14.23 1.96 -3.70
CA ASN A 11 15.55 2.49 -3.33
C ASN A 11 16.75 1.74 -3.95
N ASP A 12 16.56 1.12 -5.11
CA ASP A 12 17.56 0.26 -5.76
C ASP A 12 18.05 -0.92 -4.88
N ASP A 13 17.26 -1.31 -3.88
CA ASP A 13 17.57 -2.38 -2.94
C ASP A 13 16.59 -3.55 -3.11
N LYS A 14 17.12 -4.68 -3.60
CA LYS A 14 16.32 -5.89 -3.86
C LYS A 14 15.80 -6.55 -2.59
N ASP A 15 16.40 -6.28 -1.44
CA ASP A 15 15.91 -6.78 -0.16
C ASP A 15 14.65 -6.04 0.30
N LEU A 16 14.32 -4.90 -0.32
CA LEU A 16 13.11 -4.11 -0.08
C LEU A 16 12.03 -4.38 -1.14
N TRP A 17 11.74 -5.65 -1.40
CA TRP A 17 10.77 -6.07 -2.41
C TRP A 17 9.32 -6.08 -1.90
N PHE A 18 8.38 -5.95 -2.85
CA PHE A 18 6.94 -6.09 -2.66
C PHE A 18 6.28 -6.84 -3.83
N ASP A 19 5.13 -7.44 -3.54
CA ASP A 19 4.20 -8.07 -4.49
C ASP A 19 2.77 -7.67 -4.11
N ALA A 20 2.07 -7.01 -5.01
CA ALA A 20 0.70 -6.57 -4.81
C ALA A 20 -0.21 -7.09 -5.93
N SER A 21 -1.31 -7.73 -5.57
CA SER A 21 -2.37 -8.08 -6.52
C SER A 21 -3.50 -7.07 -6.48
N ILE A 22 -3.98 -6.70 -7.67
CA ILE A 22 -5.05 -5.73 -7.87
C ILE A 22 -6.26 -6.53 -8.37
N SER A 23 -7.33 -6.59 -7.57
CA SER A 23 -8.54 -7.36 -7.96
C SER A 23 -9.40 -6.57 -8.94
N THR A 24 -9.89 -5.41 -8.52
CA THR A 24 -10.77 -4.53 -9.30
C THR A 24 -10.39 -3.08 -9.04
N THR A 25 -10.90 -2.16 -9.85
CA THR A 25 -10.73 -0.72 -9.64
C THR A 25 -11.43 -0.20 -8.38
N GLU A 26 -12.31 -1.00 -7.77
CA GLU A 26 -13.01 -0.66 -6.53
C GLU A 26 -12.26 -1.16 -5.29
N ASN A 27 -11.57 -2.30 -5.40
CA ASN A 27 -10.77 -2.88 -4.32
C ASN A 27 -9.32 -3.07 -4.82
N PHE A 28 -8.53 -2.01 -4.70
CA PHE A 28 -7.10 -2.03 -5.06
C PHE A 28 -6.30 -3.09 -4.30
N GLU A 29 -6.79 -3.52 -3.13
CA GLU A 29 -6.05 -4.37 -2.20
C GLU A 29 -6.66 -5.75 -2.12
N ASP A 30 -6.20 -6.65 -2.97
CA ASP A 30 -6.59 -8.06 -2.86
C ASP A 30 -5.56 -8.82 -2.04
N LYS A 31 -4.28 -8.65 -2.38
CA LYS A 31 -3.16 -9.18 -1.62
C LYS A 31 -1.99 -8.20 -1.66
N PHE A 32 -1.39 -7.96 -0.52
CA PHE A 32 -0.10 -7.28 -0.41
C PHE A 32 0.88 -8.17 0.33
N SER A 33 2.05 -8.40 -0.25
CA SER A 33 3.15 -9.15 0.32
C SER A 33 4.44 -8.35 0.14
N ARG A 34 5.37 -8.54 1.06
CA ARG A 34 6.63 -7.79 1.08
C ARG A 34 7.72 -8.54 1.81
N SER A 35 8.95 -8.07 1.65
CA SER A 35 10.06 -8.50 2.47
C SER A 35 9.89 -8.09 3.94
N GLY A 36 10.52 -8.85 4.85
CA GLY A 36 10.58 -8.49 6.26
C GLY A 36 11.33 -7.18 6.50
N GLU A 37 12.36 -6.87 5.70
CA GLU A 37 13.11 -5.62 5.81
C GLU A 37 12.25 -4.41 5.43
N LEU A 38 11.48 -4.50 4.35
CA LEU A 38 10.51 -3.47 4.00
C LEU A 38 9.43 -3.32 5.08
N GLY A 39 9.00 -4.42 5.69
CA GLY A 39 8.05 -4.42 6.80
C GLY A 39 8.49 -3.58 8.01
N LYS A 40 9.78 -3.57 8.33
CA LYS A 40 10.32 -2.75 9.45
C LYS A 40 10.27 -1.25 9.18
N LEU A 41 10.13 -0.84 7.92
CA LEU A 41 10.08 0.58 7.51
C LEU A 41 8.66 1.12 7.39
N ILE A 42 7.66 0.23 7.46
CA ILE A 42 6.25 0.59 7.29
C ILE A 42 5.69 1.09 8.62
N LYS A 43 4.76 2.05 8.53
CA LYS A 43 4.10 2.60 9.70
C LYS A 43 3.08 1.59 10.23
N ASP A 44 3.16 1.30 11.52
CA ASP A 44 2.17 0.50 12.23
C ASP A 44 1.01 1.37 12.79
N PRO A 45 -0.23 0.87 12.78
CA PRO A 45 -0.66 -0.33 12.07
C PRO A 45 -0.68 -0.10 10.55
N GLU A 46 -0.51 -1.19 9.81
CA GLU A 46 -0.75 -1.20 8.37
C GLU A 46 -2.19 -0.80 8.06
N LYS A 47 -2.38 -0.03 6.98
CA LYS A 47 -3.67 0.51 6.57
C LYS A 47 -3.91 0.23 5.11
N SER A 48 -5.18 0.08 4.78
CA SER A 48 -5.64 0.03 3.40
C SER A 48 -5.56 1.39 2.71
N VAL A 49 -5.52 1.40 1.38
CA VAL A 49 -5.61 2.57 0.50
C VAL A 49 -6.86 3.37 0.85
N PHE A 50 -8.00 2.69 1.05
CA PHE A 50 -9.24 3.36 1.44
C PHE A 50 -9.11 4.07 2.80
N GLU A 51 -8.55 3.42 3.81
CA GLU A 51 -8.32 4.02 5.12
C GLU A 51 -7.37 5.22 5.04
N ILE A 52 -6.31 5.10 4.23
CA ILE A 52 -5.34 6.18 4.00
C ILE A 52 -6.02 7.36 3.30
N GLU A 53 -6.79 7.14 2.24
CA GLU A 53 -7.52 8.19 1.53
C GLU A 53 -8.49 8.93 2.45
N GLU A 54 -9.25 8.19 3.27
CA GLU A 54 -10.19 8.77 4.23
C GLU A 54 -9.48 9.58 5.32
N GLU A 55 -8.33 9.11 5.82
CA GLU A 55 -7.51 9.86 6.77
C GLU A 55 -7.00 11.17 6.16
N GLU A 56 -6.50 11.14 4.92
CA GLU A 56 -5.99 12.33 4.22
C GLU A 56 -7.10 13.34 3.92
N LYS A 57 -8.30 12.89 3.51
CA LYS A 57 -9.48 13.77 3.36
C LYS A 57 -9.84 14.47 4.67
N ARG A 58 -9.80 13.75 5.80
CA ARG A 58 -10.09 14.32 7.13
C ARG A 58 -9.02 15.33 7.56
N LYS A 59 -7.73 15.04 7.34
CA LYS A 59 -6.64 15.99 7.61
C LYS A 59 -6.79 17.29 6.82
N SER A 60 -7.01 17.17 5.51
CA SER A 60 -7.19 18.34 4.62
C SER A 60 -8.41 19.19 5.01
N SER A 61 -9.48 18.55 5.48
CA SER A 61 -10.69 19.25 5.96
C SER A 61 -10.45 20.01 7.26
N ASN A 62 -9.65 19.45 8.18
CA ASN A 62 -9.32 20.09 9.46
C ASN A 62 -8.31 21.24 9.34
N VAL A 63 -7.49 21.29 8.29
CA VAL A 63 -6.52 22.39 8.05
C VAL A 63 -7.21 23.66 7.53
N LYS A 64 -8.46 23.56 7.06
CA LYS A 64 -9.19 24.69 6.46
C LYS A 64 -10.08 25.48 7.45
N ASN A 65 -10.06 25.15 8.74
CA ASN A 65 -10.85 25.82 9.80
C ASN A 65 -9.97 26.64 10.74
#